data_AF-A0A7S0RSH0-F1
#
_entry.id   AF-A0A7S0RSH0-F1
#
_cell.length_a   1.000
_cell.length_b   1.000
_cell.length_c   1.000
_cell.angle_alpha   90.00
_cell.angle_beta   90.00
_cell.angle_gamma   90.00
#
_symmetry.space_group_name_H-M   'P 1'
#
loop_
_entity.id
_entity.type
_entity.pdbx_description
1 polymer ?
#
loop_
_entity_poly.entity_id
_entity_poly.type
_entity_poly.pdbx_seq_one_letter_code
_entity_poly.pdbx_strand_id
1 'polypeptide(L)'
;TNVTDEGVQALSSLTSLTFLNLSGFYSVTDKGVCTLSSLSALASLNLAACSNVTDEGVCALSRLSALTYLDLINCNNVTDEGLRALGRLSSLTFLDLAFCFKVTDEGVRPLSSLPALTYLILAGTNVSDELFRRMSYSH
;
A
#
# COMPACT_ATOMS: atom_id res chain seq x y z
N THR A 1 -4.13 -18.64 11.21
CA THR A 1 -3.23 -18.35 12.35
C THR A 1 -3.49 -16.92 12.81
N ASN A 2 -3.31 -16.61 14.10
CA ASN A 2 -3.56 -15.26 14.61
C ASN A 2 -2.22 -14.50 14.74
N VAL A 3 -1.80 -13.83 13.67
CA VAL A 3 -0.62 -12.95 13.69
C VAL A 3 -1.05 -11.57 14.21
N THR A 4 -0.35 -11.04 15.21
CA THR A 4 -0.58 -9.70 15.80
C THR A 4 0.61 -8.77 15.51
N ASP A 5 0.49 -7.51 15.91
CA ASP A 5 1.58 -6.52 15.81
C ASP A 5 2.88 -6.98 16.48
N GLU A 6 2.81 -7.70 17.60
CA GLU A 6 4.00 -8.27 18.27
C GLU A 6 4.69 -9.32 17.38
N GLY A 7 3.90 -10.13 16.68
CA GLY A 7 4.41 -11.08 15.70
C GLY A 7 5.09 -10.39 14.52
N VAL A 8 4.49 -9.31 14.00
CA VAL A 8 5.09 -8.51 12.93
C VAL A 8 6.38 -7.81 13.39
N GLN A 9 6.38 -7.25 14.61
CA GLN A 9 7.55 -6.60 15.20
C GLN A 9 8.74 -7.56 15.31
N ALA A 10 8.52 -8.85 15.60
CA ALA A 10 9.58 -9.85 15.67
C ALA A 10 10.32 -10.02 14.31
N LEU A 11 9.66 -9.69 13.19
CA LEU A 11 10.25 -9.76 11.84
C LEU A 11 11.20 -8.60 11.54
N SER A 12 11.20 -7.51 12.33
CA SER A 12 12.02 -6.32 12.09
C SER A 12 13.54 -6.59 12.06
N SER A 13 13.99 -7.71 12.63
CA SER A 13 15.40 -8.14 12.58
C SER A 13 15.79 -8.84 11.28
N LEU A 14 14.82 -9.23 10.44
CA LEU A 14 15.04 -9.93 9.17
C LEU A 14 15.37 -8.93 8.06
N THR A 15 16.48 -8.20 8.19
CA THR A 15 16.85 -7.09 7.30
C THR A 15 17.08 -7.47 5.83
N SER A 16 17.22 -8.77 5.53
CA SER A 16 17.30 -9.32 4.17
C SER A 16 15.95 -9.78 3.61
N LEU A 17 14.84 -9.58 4.33
CA LEU A 17 13.51 -9.99 3.89
C LEU A 17 13.06 -9.14 2.69
N THR A 18 12.80 -9.79 1.57
CA THR A 18 12.38 -9.14 0.32
C THR A 18 10.89 -9.33 0.01
N PHE A 19 10.27 -10.33 0.60
CA PHE A 19 8.85 -10.66 0.42
C PHE A 19 8.21 -10.92 1.78
N LEU A 20 7.06 -10.31 2.02
CA LEU A 20 6.24 -10.54 3.21
C LEU A 20 4.75 -10.58 2.85
N ASN A 21 4.07 -11.63 3.29
CA ASN A 21 2.63 -11.75 3.17
C ASN A 21 1.98 -11.75 4.55
N LEU A 22 1.13 -10.76 4.81
CA LEU A 22 0.31 -10.61 6.01
C LEU A 22 -1.19 -10.63 5.71
N SER A 23 -1.58 -11.06 4.50
CA SER A 23 -2.97 -11.04 4.05
C SER A 23 -3.91 -11.76 5.01
N GLY A 24 -5.06 -11.14 5.31
CA GLY A 24 -6.12 -11.72 6.14
C GLY A 24 -5.83 -11.72 7.64
N PHE A 25 -4.75 -11.09 8.10
CA PHE A 25 -4.48 -10.93 9.53
C PHE A 25 -5.10 -9.64 10.07
N TYR A 26 -6.36 -9.74 10.53
CA TYR A 26 -7.12 -8.62 11.09
C TYR A 26 -6.51 -8.04 12.38
N SER A 27 -5.71 -8.83 13.11
CA SER A 27 -5.03 -8.37 14.33
C SER A 27 -3.74 -7.59 14.05
N VAL A 28 -3.35 -7.44 12.78
CA VAL A 28 -2.29 -6.52 12.35
C VAL A 28 -2.89 -5.14 12.15
N THR A 29 -2.29 -4.14 12.80
CA THR A 29 -2.70 -2.74 12.77
C THR A 29 -1.56 -1.86 12.25
N ASP A 30 -1.78 -0.55 12.23
CA ASP A 30 -0.73 0.43 11.91
C ASP A 30 0.52 0.26 12.76
N LYS A 31 0.38 -0.14 14.04
CA LYS A 31 1.53 -0.41 14.91
C LYS A 31 2.45 -1.47 14.30
N GLY A 32 1.91 -2.60 13.85
CA GLY A 32 2.68 -3.67 13.22
C GLY A 32 3.27 -3.21 11.88
N VAL A 33 2.47 -2.57 11.03
CA VAL A 33 2.92 -2.07 9.71
C VAL A 33 4.05 -1.05 9.83
N CYS A 34 3.99 -0.14 10.81
CA CYS A 34 5.03 0.85 11.08
C CYS A 34 6.40 0.21 11.36
N THR A 35 6.43 -0.98 11.97
CA THR A 35 7.69 -1.72 12.23
C THR A 35 8.37 -2.20 10.95
N LEU A 36 7.57 -2.46 9.90
CA LEU A 36 8.07 -2.93 8.60
C LEU A 36 8.90 -1.87 7.89
N SER A 37 8.73 -0.59 8.22
CA SER A 37 9.49 0.52 7.62
C SER A 37 11.02 0.43 7.81
N SER A 38 11.48 -0.43 8.72
CA SER A 38 12.89 -0.76 8.93
C SER A 38 13.46 -1.77 7.93
N LEU A 39 12.60 -2.54 7.25
CA LEU A 39 12.97 -3.59 6.31
C LEU A 39 13.27 -3.00 4.93
N SER A 40 14.34 -2.22 4.82
CA SER A 40 14.71 -1.49 3.60
C SER A 40 14.89 -2.35 2.34
N ALA A 41 15.11 -3.66 2.48
CA ALA A 41 15.19 -4.61 1.36
C ALA A 41 13.82 -5.16 0.91
N LEU A 42 12.73 -4.82 1.60
CA LEU A 42 11.40 -5.35 1.33
C LEU A 42 10.89 -4.84 -0.02
N ALA A 43 10.74 -5.75 -0.97
CA ALA A 43 10.36 -5.47 -2.34
C ALA A 43 8.89 -5.81 -2.63
N SER A 44 8.30 -6.72 -1.86
CA SER A 44 6.91 -7.15 -2.03
C SER A 44 6.22 -7.30 -0.68
N LEU A 45 5.11 -6.58 -0.51
CA LEU A 45 4.30 -6.61 0.69
C LEU A 45 2.82 -6.84 0.34
N ASN A 46 2.24 -7.88 0.93
CA ASN A 46 0.80 -8.13 0.84
C ASN A 46 0.12 -7.87 2.20
N LEU A 47 -0.79 -6.90 2.24
CA LEU A 47 -1.62 -6.52 3.37
C LEU A 47 -3.13 -6.71 3.08
N ALA A 48 -3.48 -7.47 2.03
CA ALA A 48 -4.87 -7.68 1.63
C ALA A 48 -5.72 -8.13 2.82
N ALA A 49 -6.90 -7.52 3.01
CA ALA A 49 -7.84 -7.78 4.09
C ALA A 49 -7.28 -7.55 5.51
N CYS A 50 -6.19 -6.79 5.68
CA CYS A 50 -5.78 -6.25 6.97
C CYS A 50 -6.64 -5.01 7.32
N SER A 51 -7.90 -5.23 7.69
CA SER A 51 -8.89 -4.16 7.86
C SER A 51 -8.57 -3.11 8.92
N ASN A 52 -7.66 -3.40 9.85
CA ASN A 52 -7.23 -2.47 10.90
C ASN A 52 -5.98 -1.65 10.52
N VAL A 53 -5.50 -1.80 9.28
CA VAL A 53 -4.51 -0.89 8.70
C VAL A 53 -5.22 0.34 8.14
N THR A 54 -4.70 1.51 8.47
CA THR A 54 -5.22 2.83 8.08
C THR A 54 -4.16 3.63 7.32
N ASP A 55 -4.46 4.90 7.08
CA ASP A 55 -3.52 5.83 6.45
C ASP A 55 -2.19 5.94 7.22
N GLU A 56 -2.17 5.78 8.54
CA GLU A 56 -0.94 5.84 9.33
C GLU A 56 0.04 4.73 8.93
N GLY A 57 -0.43 3.48 8.88
CA GLY A 57 0.37 2.33 8.47
C GLY A 57 0.83 2.46 7.02
N VAL A 58 -0.07 2.85 6.11
CA VAL A 58 0.26 3.06 4.69
C VAL A 58 1.31 4.17 4.52
N CYS A 59 1.21 5.27 5.29
CA CYS A 59 2.20 6.34 5.26
C CYS A 59 3.60 5.83 5.68
N ALA A 60 3.69 4.92 6.65
CA ALA A 60 4.97 4.34 7.06
C ALA A 60 5.63 3.51 5.94
N LEU A 61 4.85 2.90 5.06
CA LEU A 61 5.34 2.14 3.91
C LEU A 61 6.08 3.00 2.88
N SER A 62 5.84 4.32 2.85
CA SER A 62 6.56 5.26 1.96
C SER A 62 8.08 5.29 2.18
N ARG A 63 8.57 4.74 3.29
CA ARG A 63 10.00 4.59 3.61
C ARG A 63 10.66 3.38 2.93
N LEU A 64 9.86 2.44 2.42
CA LEU A 64 10.33 1.24 1.73
C LEU A 64 10.66 1.56 0.28
N SER A 65 11.77 2.25 0.03
CA SER A 65 12.15 2.70 -1.33
C SER A 65 12.40 1.55 -2.32
N ALA A 66 12.66 0.33 -1.83
CA ALA A 66 12.78 -0.87 -2.65
C ALA A 66 11.43 -1.53 -2.98
N LEU A 67 10.31 -1.05 -2.45
CA LEU A 67 9.00 -1.67 -2.64
C LEU A 67 8.56 -1.56 -4.10
N THR A 68 8.32 -2.72 -4.71
CA THR A 68 7.90 -2.88 -6.12
C THR A 68 6.48 -3.41 -6.23
N TYR A 69 6.00 -4.12 -5.21
CA TYR A 69 4.66 -4.71 -5.13
C TYR A 69 4.03 -4.37 -3.79
N LEU A 70 2.83 -3.78 -3.84
CA LEU A 70 2.00 -3.52 -2.67
C LEU A 70 0.55 -3.91 -2.96
N ASP A 71 0.01 -4.78 -2.12
CA ASP A 71 -1.38 -5.22 -2.18
C ASP A 71 -2.12 -4.77 -0.92
N LEU A 72 -3.13 -3.93 -1.11
CA LEU A 72 -4.00 -3.33 -0.09
C LEU A 72 -5.46 -3.71 -0.32
N ILE A 73 -5.76 -4.79 -1.05
CA ILE A 73 -7.13 -5.21 -1.34
C ILE A 73 -7.95 -5.24 -0.05
N ASN A 74 -9.14 -4.64 -0.04
CA ASN A 74 -10.07 -4.64 1.10
C ASN A 74 -9.49 -4.03 2.40
N CYS A 75 -8.50 -3.14 2.29
CA CYS A 75 -8.03 -2.29 3.39
C CYS A 75 -8.92 -1.06 3.55
N ASN A 76 -10.13 -1.29 4.03
CA ASN A 76 -11.26 -0.35 4.04
C ASN A 76 -11.09 0.93 4.88
N ASN A 77 -10.04 1.01 5.69
CA ASN A 77 -9.69 2.19 6.47
C ASN A 77 -8.58 3.04 5.84
N VAL A 78 -8.06 2.62 4.68
CA VAL A 78 -7.17 3.43 3.85
C VAL A 78 -8.01 4.42 3.03
N THR A 79 -7.56 5.67 3.00
CA THR A 79 -8.19 6.78 2.29
C THR A 79 -7.16 7.48 1.38
N ASP A 80 -7.56 8.60 0.79
CA ASP A 80 -6.68 9.41 -0.06
C ASP A 80 -5.43 9.92 0.67
N GLU A 81 -5.50 10.12 1.99
CA GLU A 81 -4.37 10.61 2.79
C GLU A 81 -3.22 9.59 2.84
N GLY A 82 -3.53 8.30 3.02
CA GLY A 82 -2.53 7.24 2.99
C GLY A 82 -1.85 7.11 1.61
N LEU A 83 -2.63 7.21 0.53
CA LEU A 83 -2.10 7.08 -0.82
C LEU A 83 -1.19 8.23 -1.25
N ARG A 84 -1.40 9.44 -0.70
CA ARG A 84 -0.52 10.59 -1.00
C ARG A 84 0.94 10.30 -0.64
N ALA A 85 1.18 9.51 0.42
CA ALA A 85 2.53 9.11 0.81
C ALA A 85 3.16 8.09 -0.17
N LEU A 86 2.35 7.22 -0.78
CA LEU A 86 2.82 6.22 -1.75
C LEU A 86 3.31 6.84 -3.06
N GLY A 87 2.91 8.06 -3.39
CA GLY A 87 3.41 8.82 -4.55
C GLY A 87 4.93 9.08 -4.55
N ARG A 88 5.65 8.71 -3.48
CA ARG A 88 7.12 8.80 -3.37
C ARG A 88 7.83 7.47 -3.67
N LEU A 89 7.10 6.37 -3.81
CA LEU A 89 7.67 5.04 -4.05
C LEU A 89 8.04 4.87 -5.53
N SER A 90 9.14 5.49 -5.94
CA SER A 90 9.59 5.50 -7.35
C SER A 90 9.85 4.11 -7.96
N SER A 91 10.06 3.09 -7.13
CA SER A 91 10.25 1.69 -7.54
C SER A 91 8.95 0.90 -7.66
N LEU A 92 7.81 1.46 -7.24
CA LEU A 92 6.54 0.75 -7.18
C LEU A 92 6.05 0.45 -8.60
N THR A 93 5.88 -0.85 -8.90
CA THR A 93 5.43 -1.34 -10.20
C THR A 93 4.00 -1.86 -10.19
N PHE A 94 3.57 -2.37 -9.04
CA PHE A 94 2.26 -2.98 -8.84
C PHE A 94 1.63 -2.42 -7.57
N LEU A 95 0.41 -1.92 -7.69
CA LEU A 95 -0.44 -1.50 -6.59
C LEU A 95 -1.87 -1.98 -6.79
N ASP A 96 -2.37 -2.76 -5.85
CA ASP A 96 -3.77 -3.17 -5.81
C ASP A 96 -4.52 -2.47 -4.67
N LEU A 97 -5.56 -1.72 -5.02
CA LEU A 97 -6.45 -0.99 -4.12
C LEU A 97 -7.89 -1.51 -4.23
N ALA A 98 -8.10 -2.70 -4.77
CA ALA A 98 -9.44 -3.20 -4.98
C ALA A 98 -10.24 -3.23 -3.66
N PHE A 99 -11.48 -2.77 -3.73
CA PHE A 99 -12.41 -2.66 -2.61
C PHE A 99 -11.99 -1.67 -1.51
N CYS A 100 -10.97 -0.83 -1.72
CA CYS A 100 -10.69 0.32 -0.87
C CYS A 100 -11.69 1.45 -1.15
N PHE A 101 -12.92 1.29 -0.68
CA PHE A 101 -14.07 2.14 -1.05
C PHE A 101 -13.97 3.62 -0.61
N LYS A 102 -13.03 3.98 0.27
CA LYS A 102 -12.78 5.37 0.69
C LYS A 102 -11.75 6.09 -0.19
N VAL A 103 -11.13 5.39 -1.13
CA VAL A 103 -10.18 5.97 -2.10
C VAL A 103 -10.94 6.63 -3.24
N THR A 104 -10.53 7.85 -3.59
CA THR A 104 -11.10 8.67 -4.65
C THR A 104 -10.02 9.12 -5.64
N ASP A 105 -10.42 9.94 -6.62
CA ASP A 105 -9.51 10.57 -7.57
C ASP A 105 -8.36 11.34 -6.89
N GLU A 106 -8.59 11.94 -5.73
CA GLU A 106 -7.57 12.75 -5.05
C GLU A 106 -6.41 11.91 -4.51
N GLY A 107 -6.69 10.71 -4.00
CA GLY A 107 -5.66 9.78 -3.50
C GLY A 107 -4.84 9.15 -4.62
N VAL A 108 -5.45 8.93 -5.78
CA VAL A 108 -4.80 8.25 -6.92
C VAL A 108 -3.95 9.20 -7.76
N ARG A 109 -4.27 10.52 -7.79
CA ARG A 109 -3.52 11.50 -8.58
C ARG A 109 -1.99 11.45 -8.40
N PRO A 110 -1.42 11.41 -7.18
CA PRO A 110 0.03 11.33 -7.02
C PRO A 110 0.63 10.06 -7.64
N LEU A 111 -0.11 8.96 -7.65
CA LEU A 111 0.32 7.66 -8.18
C LEU A 111 0.52 7.70 -9.70
N SER A 112 -0.21 8.55 -10.42
CA SER A 112 -0.06 8.72 -11.88
C SER A 112 1.32 9.24 -12.31
N SER A 113 2.07 9.84 -11.38
CA SER A 113 3.42 10.35 -11.62
C SER A 113 4.53 9.35 -11.27
N LEU A 114 4.19 8.17 -10.78
CA LEU A 114 5.17 7.15 -10.43
C LEU A 114 5.80 6.56 -11.70
N PRO A 115 7.13 6.67 -11.88
CA PRO A 115 7.77 6.37 -13.16
C PRO A 115 7.81 4.88 -13.50
N ALA A 116 7.67 4.00 -12.50
CA ALA A 116 7.75 2.55 -12.66
C ALA A 116 6.39 1.84 -12.56
N LEU A 117 5.30 2.56 -12.25
CA LEU A 117 4.00 1.97 -12.00
C LEU A 117 3.39 1.45 -13.31
N THR A 118 3.17 0.14 -13.40
CA THR A 118 2.68 -0.55 -14.60
C THR A 118 1.37 -1.29 -14.37
N TYR A 119 1.06 -1.63 -13.11
CA TYR A 119 -0.18 -2.26 -12.70
C TYR A 119 -0.82 -1.47 -11.57
N LEU A 120 -2.04 -0.98 -11.82
CA LEU A 120 -2.86 -0.27 -10.86
C LEU A 120 -4.29 -0.82 -10.92
N ILE A 121 -4.74 -1.43 -9.84
CA ILE A 121 -6.09 -2.01 -9.74
C ILE A 121 -6.93 -1.15 -8.79
N LEU A 122 -8.07 -0.67 -9.30
CA LEU A 122 -8.96 0.29 -8.62
C LEU A 122 -10.41 -0.22 -8.51
N ALA A 123 -10.65 -1.50 -8.78
CA ALA A 123 -11.98 -2.07 -8.78
C ALA A 123 -12.65 -1.90 -7.40
N GLY A 124 -13.86 -1.34 -7.33
CA GLY A 124 -14.54 -1.12 -6.05
C GLY A 124 -13.95 0.03 -5.20
N THR A 125 -13.14 0.91 -5.79
CA THR A 125 -12.84 2.25 -5.25
C THR A 125 -13.89 3.26 -5.72
N ASN A 126 -13.82 4.50 -5.23
CA ASN A 126 -14.65 5.61 -5.69
C ASN A 126 -13.90 6.53 -6.68
N VAL A 127 -13.01 5.94 -7.49
CA VAL A 127 -12.32 6.61 -8.58
C VAL A 127 -13.25 6.74 -9.78
N SER A 128 -13.28 7.93 -10.37
CA SER A 128 -14.18 8.27 -11.47
C SER A 128 -13.52 8.13 -12.85
N ASP A 129 -14.35 7.98 -13.89
CA ASP A 129 -13.91 7.98 -15.29
C ASP A 129 -13.20 9.28 -15.71
N GLU A 130 -13.43 10.38 -15.01
CA GLU A 130 -12.78 11.66 -15.29
C GLU A 130 -11.28 11.60 -15.02
N LEU A 131 -10.85 10.85 -14.00
CA LEU A 131 -9.44 10.67 -13.71
C LEU A 131 -8.72 9.98 -14.88
N PHE A 132 -9.29 8.92 -15.43
CA PHE A 132 -8.69 8.18 -16.55
C PHE A 132 -8.58 9.03 -17.81
N ARG A 133 -9.59 9.87 -18.09
CA ARG A 133 -9.51 10.86 -19.19
C ARG A 133 -8.32 11.77 -18.98
N ARG A 134 -8.15 12.34 -17.78
CA ARG A 134 -7.06 13.27 -17.48
C ARG A 134 -5.67 12.63 -17.57
N MET A 135 -5.52 11.37 -17.13
CA MET A 135 -4.26 10.64 -17.27
C MET A 135 -3.92 10.32 -18.74
N SER A 136 -4.92 10.13 -19.60
CA SER A 136 -4.68 9.86 -21.03
C SER A 136 -4.15 11.08 -21.82
N TYR A 137 -4.33 12.30 -21.30
CA TYR A 137 -3.87 13.54 -21.94
C TYR A 137 -2.51 14.06 -21.44
N SER A 138 -1.90 13.41 -20.44
CA SER A 138 -0.59 13.81 -19.88
C SER A 138 0.61 13.16 -20.59
N HIS A 139 0.49 12.85 -21.88
CA HIS A 139 1.56 12.31 -22.73
C HIS A 139 1.86 13.25 -23.89
#